data_AF-A0A0B8QMS6-F1
#
_entry.id   AF-A0A0B8QMS6-F1
#
_cell.length_a   1.000
_cell.length_b   1.000
_cell.length_c   1.000
_cell.angle_alpha   90.00
_cell.angle_beta   90.00
_cell.angle_gamma   90.00
#
_symmetry.space_group_name_H-M   'P 1'
#
loop_
_entity.id
_entity.type
_entity.pdbx_description
1 polymer ?
#
loop_
_entity_poly.entity_id
_entity_poly.type
_entity_poly.pdbx_seq_one_letter_code
_entity_poly.pdbx_strand_id
1 'polypeptide(L)'
;MIEVSTLGALAALVVAIALILKKVPPAYGMIIGALVGGVVGGVSLTDTVNLMIGGAQGIVTAVLRILAAGVLAGVLIESGAATSIAETIVKKVGETRAYLHWLSRL
;
A
#
# COMPACT_ATOMS: atom_id res chain seq x y z
N MET A 1 24.96 17.05 1.60
CA MET A 1 23.69 16.55 1.03
C MET A 1 24.06 15.45 0.06
N ILE A 2 23.47 14.27 0.20
CA ILE A 2 23.75 13.14 -0.70
C ILE A 2 22.76 13.29 -1.84
N GLU A 3 23.25 13.65 -3.02
CA GLU A 3 22.42 13.91 -4.19
C GLU A 3 22.49 12.74 -5.16
N VAL A 4 21.32 12.27 -5.58
CA VAL A 4 21.21 11.26 -6.64
C VAL A 4 21.23 12.00 -7.97
N SER A 5 22.08 11.56 -8.90
CA SER A 5 22.09 12.11 -10.27
C SER A 5 20.73 11.92 -10.96
N THR A 6 20.33 12.88 -11.80
CA THR A 6 19.09 12.83 -12.59
C THR A 6 19.02 11.58 -13.48
N LEU A 7 20.17 11.12 -13.98
CA LEU A 7 20.30 9.87 -14.73
C LEU A 7 19.95 8.65 -13.86
N GLY A 8 20.39 8.64 -12.59
CA GLY A 8 20.05 7.59 -11.63
C GLY A 8 18.56 7.55 -11.30
N ALA A 9 17.94 8.72 -11.12
CA ALA A 9 16.50 8.83 -10.90
C ALA A 9 15.67 8.34 -12.10
N LEU A 10 16.07 8.68 -13.33
CA LEU A 10 15.45 8.16 -14.56
C LEU A 10 15.61 6.65 -14.68
N ALA A 11 16.80 6.11 -14.37
CA ALA A 11 17.03 4.68 -14.36
C ALA A 11 16.15 3.95 -13.33
N ALA A 12 16.01 4.48 -12.10
CA ALA A 12 15.09 3.94 -11.10
C ALA A 12 13.66 3.85 -11.63
N LEU A 13 13.18 4.92 -12.26
CA LEU A 13 11.82 5.00 -12.80
C LEU A 13 11.59 3.94 -13.89
N VAL A 14 12.52 3.83 -14.85
CA VAL A 14 12.41 2.86 -15.95
C VAL A 14 12.43 1.42 -15.41
N VAL A 15 13.33 1.11 -14.49
CA VAL A 15 13.44 -0.23 -13.89
C VAL A 15 12.18 -0.58 -13.08
N ALA A 16 11.68 0.35 -12.26
CA ALA A 16 10.48 0.13 -11.45
C ALA A 16 9.25 -0.13 -12.35
N ILE A 17 9.04 0.70 -13.37
CA ILE A 17 7.90 0.54 -14.30
C ILE A 17 8.04 -0.78 -15.08
N ALA A 18 9.21 -1.10 -15.60
CA ALA A 18 9.43 -2.34 -16.34
C ALA A 18 9.13 -3.58 -15.48
N LEU A 19 9.48 -3.57 -14.20
CA LEU A 19 9.18 -4.65 -13.26
C LEU A 19 7.68 -4.75 -12.96
N ILE A 20 7.00 -3.62 -12.76
CA ILE A 20 5.54 -3.59 -12.55
C ILE A 20 4.80 -4.16 -13.77
N LEU A 21 5.21 -3.79 -14.98
CA LEU A 21 4.63 -4.31 -16.22
C LEU A 21 4.86 -5.83 -16.39
N LYS A 22 5.94 -6.37 -15.83
CA LYS A 22 6.22 -7.82 -15.79
C LYS A 22 5.42 -8.60 -14.73
N LYS A 23 4.37 -8.01 -14.13
CA LYS A 23 3.55 -8.59 -13.04
C LYS A 23 4.33 -8.89 -11.75
N VAL A 24 5.48 -8.26 -11.53
CA VAL A 24 6.14 -8.30 -10.22
C VAL A 24 5.32 -7.44 -9.25
N PRO A 25 5.12 -7.86 -7.99
CA PRO A 25 4.43 -7.02 -7.01
C PRO A 25 5.11 -5.64 -6.91
N PRO A 26 4.34 -4.53 -6.94
CA PRO A 26 4.90 -3.17 -7.00
C PRO A 26 5.92 -2.86 -5.91
N ALA A 27 5.75 -3.40 -4.70
CA ALA A 27 6.68 -3.22 -3.59
C ALA A 27 8.11 -3.66 -3.96
N TYR A 28 8.27 -4.86 -4.56
CA TYR A 28 9.57 -5.36 -4.97
C TYR A 28 10.14 -4.55 -6.15
N GLY A 29 9.29 -4.17 -7.10
CA GLY A 29 9.68 -3.32 -8.23
C GLY A 29 10.24 -1.97 -7.77
N MET A 30 9.60 -1.33 -6.79
CA MET A 30 10.04 -0.05 -6.24
C MET A 30 11.34 -0.17 -5.43
N ILE A 31 11.50 -1.22 -4.62
CA ILE A 31 12.74 -1.45 -3.85
C ILE A 31 13.93 -1.65 -4.79
N ILE A 32 13.78 -2.49 -5.81
CA ILE A 32 14.84 -2.75 -6.79
C ILE A 32 15.13 -1.50 -7.62
N GLY A 33 14.10 -0.78 -8.07
CA GLY A 33 14.27 0.48 -8.80
C GLY A 33 15.04 1.53 -7.98
N ALA A 34 14.70 1.71 -6.71
CA ALA A 34 15.40 2.64 -5.82
C ALA A 34 16.87 2.24 -5.58
N LEU A 35 17.14 0.94 -5.39
CA LEU A 35 18.50 0.43 -5.23
C LEU A 35 19.34 0.66 -6.49
N VAL A 36 18.81 0.29 -7.67
CA VAL A 36 19.49 0.44 -8.95
C VAL A 36 19.71 1.92 -9.26
N GLY A 37 18.73 2.79 -9.05
CA GLY A 37 18.88 4.21 -9.31
C GLY A 37 19.81 4.95 -8.34
N GLY A 38 19.92 4.50 -7.08
CA GLY A 38 20.91 5.04 -6.15
C GLY A 38 22.34 4.71 -6.58
N VAL A 39 22.59 3.45 -6.95
CA VAL A 39 23.92 3.00 -7.42
C VAL A 39 24.28 3.65 -8.75
N VAL A 40 23.38 3.61 -9.74
CA VAL A 40 23.60 4.27 -11.05
C VAL A 40 23.68 5.79 -10.91
N GLY A 41 23.02 6.35 -9.89
CA GLY A 41 23.07 7.76 -9.54
C GLY A 41 24.38 8.24 -8.93
N GLY A 42 25.36 7.35 -8.71
CA GLY A 42 26.68 7.66 -8.17
C GLY A 42 26.75 7.66 -6.64
N VAL A 43 25.70 7.16 -5.96
CA VAL A 43 25.64 7.10 -4.50
C VAL A 43 26.16 5.74 -4.01
N SER A 44 26.88 5.72 -2.89
CA SER A 44 27.37 4.47 -2.30
C SER A 44 26.19 3.56 -1.90
N LEU A 45 26.44 2.25 -1.79
CA LEU A 45 25.38 1.29 -1.45
C LEU A 45 24.78 1.61 -0.07
N THR A 46 25.63 1.92 0.91
CA THR A 46 25.23 2.29 2.28
C THR A 46 24.41 3.58 2.29
N ASP A 47 24.85 4.59 1.55
CA ASP A 47 24.15 5.88 1.46
C ASP A 47 22.82 5.76 0.71
N THR A 48 22.74 4.90 -0.30
CA THR A 48 21.50 4.59 -1.01
C THR A 48 20.47 4.00 -0.06
N VAL A 49 20.88 3.03 0.78
CA VAL A 49 19.99 2.45 1.80
C VAL A 49 19.59 3.50 2.85
N ASN A 50 20.52 4.34 3.29
CA ASN A 50 20.22 5.43 4.23
C ASN A 50 19.21 6.44 3.65
N LEU A 51 19.33 6.78 2.36
CA LEU A 51 18.37 7.63 1.65
C LEU A 51 16.99 6.96 1.57
N MET A 52 16.93 5.66 1.29
CA MET A 52 15.67 4.90 1.28
C MET A 52 15.01 4.90 2.67
N ILE A 53 15.78 4.69 3.74
CA ILE A 53 15.27 4.75 5.12
C ILE A 53 14.77 6.16 5.45
N GLY A 54 15.55 7.20 5.12
CA GLY A 54 15.16 8.59 5.32
C GLY A 54 13.88 8.96 4.58
N GLY A 55 13.72 8.52 3.32
CA GLY A 55 12.48 8.71 2.56
C GLY A 55 11.29 7.96 3.15
N ALA A 56 11.50 6.76 3.70
CA ALA A 56 10.45 5.97 4.31
C ALA A 56 9.96 6.55 5.65
N GLN A 57 10.81 7.21 6.44
CA GLN A 57 10.45 7.75 7.77
C GLN A 57 9.19 8.62 7.75
N GLY A 58 9.00 9.43 6.69
CA GLY A 58 7.82 10.30 6.55
C GLY A 58 6.49 9.55 6.45
N ILE A 59 6.50 8.30 5.97
CA ILE A 59 5.28 7.50 5.74
C ILE A 59 5.07 6.41 6.79
N VAL A 60 6.09 6.08 7.61
CA VAL A 60 6.01 5.00 8.60
C VAL A 60 4.81 5.15 9.53
N THR A 61 4.50 6.37 9.98
CA THR A 61 3.36 6.63 10.88
C THR A 61 2.01 6.30 10.23
N ALA A 62 1.85 6.62 8.94
CA ALA A 62 0.66 6.27 8.16
C ALA A 62 0.57 4.76 7.94
N VAL A 63 1.68 4.10 7.63
CA VAL A 63 1.75 2.64 7.46
C VAL A 63 1.33 1.93 8.75
N LEU A 64 1.85 2.35 9.91
CA LEU A 64 1.47 1.77 11.21
C LEU A 64 -0.03 1.92 11.50
N ARG A 65 -0.64 3.06 11.12
CA ARG A 65 -2.10 3.26 11.25
C ARG A 65 -2.89 2.32 10.34
N ILE A 66 -2.46 2.15 9.09
CA ILE A 66 -3.11 1.24 8.14
C ILE A 66 -3.00 -0.20 8.64
N LEU A 67 -1.83 -0.61 9.15
CA LEU A 67 -1.63 -1.93 9.72
C LEU A 67 -2.52 -2.15 10.95
N ALA A 68 -2.57 -1.19 11.88
CA ALA A 68 -3.44 -1.27 13.05
C ALA A 68 -4.93 -1.38 12.66
N ALA A 69 -5.38 -0.58 11.68
CA ALA A 69 -6.74 -0.67 11.16
C ALA A 69 -7.02 -2.01 10.49
N GLY A 70 -6.06 -2.56 9.73
CA GLY A 70 -6.15 -3.88 9.11
C GLY A 70 -6.27 -5.01 10.14
N VAL A 71 -5.48 -4.95 11.22
CA VAL A 71 -5.56 -5.90 12.34
C VAL A 71 -6.93 -5.81 13.02
N LEU A 72 -7.41 -4.60 13.33
CA LEU A 72 -8.74 -4.41 13.90
C LEU A 72 -9.84 -4.95 12.98
N ALA A 73 -9.76 -4.68 11.68
CA ALA A 73 -10.71 -5.20 10.70
C ALA A 73 -10.70 -6.74 10.66
N GLY A 74 -9.51 -7.36 10.68
CA GLY A 74 -9.35 -8.81 10.74
C GLY A 74 -10.03 -9.41 11.97
N VAL A 75 -9.78 -8.85 13.16
CA VAL A 75 -10.37 -9.31 14.42
C VAL A 75 -11.91 -9.16 14.42
N LEU A 76 -12.44 -8.06 13.87
CA LEU A 76 -13.89 -7.86 13.76
C LEU A 76 -14.58 -8.87 12.83
N ILE A 77 -13.88 -9.28 11.76
CA ILE A 77 -14.37 -10.30 10.82
C ILE A 77 -14.35 -11.68 11.47
N GLU A 78 -13.21 -12.06 12.07
CA GLU A 78 -13.00 -13.40 12.63
C GLU A 78 -13.87 -13.66 13.87
N SER A 79 -14.12 -12.64 14.68
CA SER A 79 -15.02 -12.73 15.85
C SER A 79 -16.52 -12.73 15.50
N GLY A 80 -16.89 -12.47 14.24
CA GLY A 80 -18.29 -12.30 13.85
C GLY A 80 -18.95 -11.01 14.38
N ALA A 81 -18.18 -10.14 15.04
CA ALA A 81 -18.67 -8.86 15.55
C ALA A 81 -19.13 -7.95 14.39
N ALA A 82 -18.39 -7.94 13.27
CA ALA A 82 -18.78 -7.19 12.07
C ALA A 82 -20.16 -7.62 11.54
N THR A 83 -20.42 -8.94 11.50
CA THR A 83 -21.71 -9.49 11.07
C THR A 83 -22.85 -9.08 12.01
N SER A 84 -22.64 -9.19 13.33
CA SER A 84 -23.63 -8.78 14.33
C SER A 84 -23.98 -7.29 14.24
N ILE A 85 -22.96 -6.45 14.01
CA ILE A 85 -23.16 -5.00 13.78
C ILE A 85 -23.95 -4.77 12.50
N ALA A 86 -23.60 -5.44 11.39
CA ALA A 86 -24.29 -5.32 10.12
C ALA A 86 -25.77 -5.71 10.22
N GLU A 87 -26.09 -6.85 10.86
CA GLU A 87 -27.47 -7.29 11.09
C GLU A 87 -28.27 -6.29 11.93
N THR A 88 -27.64 -5.74 12.97
CA THR A 88 -28.29 -4.74 13.83
C THR A 88 -28.61 -3.46 13.06
N ILE A 89 -27.71 -3.03 12.16
CA ILE A 89 -27.94 -1.87 11.29
C ILE A 89 -29.09 -2.17 10.32
N VAL A 90 -29.09 -3.33 9.66
CA VAL A 90 -30.17 -3.71 8.72
C VAL A 90 -31.52 -3.78 9.43
N LYS A 91 -31.58 -4.38 10.63
CA LYS A 91 -32.81 -4.44 11.44
C LYS A 91 -33.31 -3.06 11.86
N LYS A 92 -32.43 -2.12 12.21
CA LYS A 92 -32.82 -0.74 12.61
C LYS A 92 -33.20 0.15 11.43
N VAL A 93 -32.55 0.01 10.28
CA VAL A 93 -32.75 0.88 9.10
C VAL A 93 -33.84 0.34 8.15
N GLY A 94 -34.20 -0.95 8.27
CA GLY A 94 -35.36 -1.57 7.65
C GLY A 94 -35.01 -2.54 6.52
N GLU A 95 -35.40 -3.81 6.67
CA GLU A 95 -35.21 -4.88 5.67
C GLU A 95 -35.82 -4.56 4.31
N THR A 96 -36.92 -3.80 4.27
CA THR A 96 -37.68 -3.53 3.04
C THR A 96 -36.86 -2.82 1.97
N ARG A 97 -35.91 -1.94 2.33
CA ARG A 97 -35.02 -1.29 1.33
C ARG A 97 -33.87 -2.18 0.89
N ALA A 98 -33.38 -3.06 1.76
CA ALA A 98 -32.31 -4.00 1.42
C ALA A 98 -32.79 -5.06 0.42
N TYR A 99 -33.99 -5.62 0.64
CA TYR A 99 -34.61 -6.56 -0.30
C TYR A 99 -35.05 -5.90 -1.61
N LEU A 100 -35.62 -4.68 -1.61
CA LEU A 100 -36.04 -4.00 -2.84
C LEU A 100 -34.87 -3.66 -3.77
N HIS A 101 -33.72 -3.28 -3.20
CA HIS A 101 -32.53 -3.00 -4.02
C HIS A 101 -31.95 -4.27 -4.65
N TRP A 102 -32.04 -5.40 -3.95
CA TRP A 102 -31.60 -6.69 -4.46
C TRP A 102 -32.53 -7.23 -5.55
N LEU A 103 -33.86 -7.09 -5.39
CA LEU A 103 -34.84 -7.58 -6.37
C LEU A 103 -34.91 -6.74 -7.65
N SER A 104 -34.56 -5.46 -7.61
CA SER A 104 -34.56 -4.57 -8.80
C SER A 104 -33.33 -4.71 -9.70
N ARG A 105 -32.40 -5.62 -9.35
CA ARG A 105 -31.22 -5.98 -10.14
C ARG A 105 -31.27 -7.40 -10.73
N LEU A 106 -32.37 -8.13 -10.50
CA LEU A 106 -32.75 -9.37 -11.19
C LEU A 106 -33.69 -9.03 -12.36
#